data_AF-A0A2E8J7I5-F1
#
_entry.id   AF-A0A2E8J7I5-F1
#
_cell.length_a   1.000
_cell.length_b   1.000
_cell.length_c   1.000
_cell.angle_alpha   90.00
_cell.angle_beta   90.00
_cell.angle_gamma   90.00
#
_symmetry.space_group_name_H-M   'P 1'
#
loop_
_entity.id
_entity.type
_entity.pdbx_description
1 polymer ?
#
loop_
_entity_poly.entity_id
_entity_poly.type
_entity_poly.pdbx_seq_one_letter_code
_entity_poly.pdbx_strand_id
1 'polypeptide(L)'
;MSAHCRTDSGIERSSSATSSWAPALDHADRPAFLRRLIFLASAIYPTFTYGDVPDRWVSGDETAAEKLVEGTDTHRKTLYRYLEQHAGAPWFLDEMFSSIDLYFLVMRDWRPGVEWFEKECPLLNAIGRRSAELSEVEEIAKKLR
;
A
#
# COMPACT_ATOMS: atom_id res chain seq x y z
N MET A 1 -28.03 50.72 -8.58
CA MET A 1 -27.75 49.82 -7.43
C MET A 1 -28.83 48.76 -7.35
N SER A 2 -28.49 47.52 -7.72
CA SER A 2 -29.03 46.26 -7.17
C SER A 2 -28.61 45.11 -8.09
N ALA A 3 -27.49 44.48 -7.74
CA ALA A 3 -27.09 43.20 -8.30
C ALA A 3 -27.84 42.11 -7.53
N HIS A 4 -28.76 41.43 -8.19
CA HIS A 4 -29.41 40.22 -7.67
C HIS A 4 -28.39 39.08 -7.65
N CYS A 5 -27.79 38.86 -6.48
CA CYS A 5 -27.00 37.67 -6.19
C CYS A 5 -27.97 36.48 -6.09
N ARG A 6 -27.96 35.60 -7.11
CA ARG A 6 -28.63 34.30 -7.04
C ARG A 6 -27.79 33.39 -6.15
N THR A 7 -28.30 33.09 -4.97
CA THR A 7 -27.83 31.99 -4.13
C THR A 7 -28.28 30.68 -4.78
N ASP A 8 -27.35 29.95 -5.39
CA ASP A 8 -27.62 28.58 -5.83
C ASP A 8 -27.68 27.67 -4.60
N SER A 9 -28.89 27.21 -4.35
CA SER A 9 -29.29 26.24 -3.36
C SER A 9 -28.76 24.85 -3.72
N GLY A 10 -28.08 24.22 -2.76
CA GLY A 10 -28.18 22.78 -2.49
C GLY A 10 -27.77 21.83 -3.60
N ILE A 11 -26.47 21.56 -3.73
CA ILE A 11 -26.04 20.23 -4.18
C ILE A 11 -26.20 19.30 -2.97
N GLU A 12 -27.37 18.71 -2.81
CA GLU A 12 -27.54 17.53 -1.98
C GLU A 12 -26.71 16.41 -2.62
N ARG A 13 -25.52 16.15 -2.05
CA ARG A 13 -24.77 14.94 -2.34
C ARG A 13 -25.56 13.77 -1.78
N SER A 14 -26.29 13.08 -2.66
CA SER A 14 -26.85 11.75 -2.46
C SER A 14 -25.89 10.88 -1.63
N SER A 15 -26.31 10.49 -0.42
CA SER A 15 -25.59 9.58 0.46
C SER A 15 -25.78 8.13 -0.01
N SER A 16 -25.26 7.79 -1.19
CA SER A 16 -24.74 6.44 -1.38
C SER A 16 -23.40 6.43 -0.67
N ALA A 17 -23.12 5.43 0.18
CA ALA A 17 -21.80 5.26 0.78
C ALA A 17 -20.76 5.07 -0.35
N THR A 18 -20.22 6.18 -0.85
CA THR A 18 -19.08 6.16 -1.76
C THR A 18 -17.93 5.73 -0.88
N SER A 19 -17.60 4.44 -0.91
CA SER A 19 -16.37 3.91 -0.36
C SER A 19 -15.21 4.65 -1.02
N SER A 20 -14.77 5.74 -0.39
CA SER A 20 -13.68 6.55 -0.90
C SER A 20 -12.41 5.76 -0.70
N TRP A 21 -11.78 5.31 -1.79
CA TRP A 21 -10.52 4.56 -1.78
C TRP A 21 -9.32 5.35 -1.23
N ALA A 22 -9.54 6.60 -0.84
CA ALA A 22 -8.58 7.46 -0.16
C ALA A 22 -9.35 8.37 0.82
N PRO A 23 -8.72 8.86 1.90
CA PRO A 23 -9.33 9.90 2.74
C PRO A 23 -9.73 11.13 1.91
N ALA A 24 -10.75 11.89 2.34
CA ALA A 24 -11.12 13.16 1.70
C ALA A 24 -9.96 14.17 1.71
N LEU A 25 -10.03 15.23 0.89
CA LEU A 25 -8.93 16.21 0.76
C LEU A 25 -8.61 16.94 2.07
N ASP A 26 -9.64 17.17 2.89
CA ASP A 26 -9.61 17.82 4.19
C ASP A 26 -9.54 16.83 5.37
N HIS A 27 -9.44 15.52 5.10
CA HIS A 27 -9.37 14.51 6.15
C HIS A 27 -8.01 14.56 6.87
N ALA A 28 -8.02 14.42 8.20
CA ALA A 28 -6.81 14.48 9.03
C ALA A 28 -5.76 13.42 8.63
N ASP A 29 -6.19 12.23 8.20
CA ASP A 29 -5.29 11.15 7.77
C ASP A 29 -4.78 11.28 6.34
N ARG A 30 -5.25 12.27 5.56
CA ARG A 30 -4.84 12.44 4.16
C ARG A 30 -3.32 12.59 3.99
N PRO A 31 -2.58 13.34 4.84
CA PRO A 31 -1.12 13.41 4.76
C PRO A 31 -0.44 12.07 5.06
N ALA A 32 -0.92 11.34 6.06
CA ALA A 32 -0.40 10.02 6.40
C ALA A 32 -0.61 9.04 5.24
N PHE A 33 -1.83 8.97 4.70
CA PHE A 33 -2.16 8.17 3.51
C PHE A 33 -1.20 8.44 2.35
N LEU A 34 -1.06 9.71 1.93
CA LEU A 34 -0.21 10.06 0.79
C LEU A 34 1.26 9.74 1.04
N ARG A 35 1.76 10.01 2.26
CA ARG A 35 3.14 9.69 2.63
C ARG A 35 3.42 8.20 2.51
N ARG A 36 2.51 7.35 2.99
CA ARG A 36 2.69 5.89 2.99
C ARG A 36 2.49 5.30 1.60
N LEU A 37 1.54 5.83 0.83
CA LEU A 37 1.34 5.46 -0.57
C LEU A 37 2.59 5.73 -1.41
N ILE A 38 3.18 6.93 -1.27
CA ILE A 38 4.44 7.29 -1.94
C ILE A 38 5.57 6.38 -1.44
N PHE A 39 5.67 6.14 -0.13
CA PHE A 39 6.71 5.27 0.43
C PHE A 39 6.67 3.84 -0.14
N LEU A 40 5.48 3.24 -0.26
CA LEU A 40 5.32 1.95 -0.92
C LEU A 40 5.80 2.00 -2.38
N ALA A 41 5.35 3.00 -3.14
CA ALA A 41 5.66 3.12 -4.56
C ALA A 41 7.12 3.49 -4.86
N SER A 42 7.76 4.31 -4.02
CA SER A 42 9.07 4.91 -4.30
C SER A 42 10.21 4.36 -3.48
N ALA A 43 9.96 3.70 -2.35
CA ALA A 43 11.00 3.11 -1.52
C ALA A 43 10.94 1.58 -1.54
N ILE A 44 9.76 0.99 -1.32
CA ILE A 44 9.61 -0.47 -1.26
C ILE A 44 9.57 -1.10 -2.65
N TYR A 45 8.65 -0.68 -3.51
CA TYR A 45 8.47 -1.28 -4.84
C TYR A 45 9.76 -1.34 -5.67
N PRO A 46 10.63 -0.31 -5.70
CA PRO A 46 11.88 -0.37 -6.46
C PRO A 46 12.83 -1.49 -6.02
N THR A 47 12.77 -1.94 -4.76
CA THR A 47 13.60 -3.09 -4.34
C THR A 47 13.27 -4.37 -5.10
N PHE A 48 12.02 -4.55 -5.54
CA PHE A 48 11.62 -5.63 -6.45
C PHE A 48 12.09 -5.33 -7.88
N THR A 49 11.91 -4.10 -8.37
CA THR A 49 12.36 -3.68 -9.72
C THR A 49 13.84 -3.97 -9.97
N TYR A 50 14.69 -3.75 -8.95
CA TYR A 50 16.12 -4.02 -9.04
C TYR A 50 16.48 -5.48 -8.71
N GLY A 51 15.82 -6.07 -7.71
CA GLY A 51 16.16 -7.40 -7.18
C GLY A 51 15.52 -8.59 -7.87
N ASP A 52 14.47 -8.42 -8.68
CA ASP A 52 13.82 -9.55 -9.37
C ASP A 52 14.46 -9.87 -10.72
N VAL A 53 15.06 -8.87 -11.38
CA VAL A 53 15.76 -9.04 -12.67
C VAL A 53 17.11 -8.28 -12.64
N PRO A 54 18.06 -8.72 -11.79
CA PRO A 54 19.29 -7.98 -11.50
C PRO A 54 20.18 -7.78 -12.74
N ASP A 55 20.17 -8.72 -13.69
CA ASP A 55 21.00 -8.68 -14.90
C ASP A 55 20.80 -7.43 -15.76
N ARG A 56 19.60 -6.81 -15.69
CA ARG A 56 19.30 -5.55 -16.37
C ARG A 56 20.16 -4.38 -15.89
N TRP A 57 20.74 -4.49 -14.70
CA TRP A 57 21.43 -3.40 -14.02
C TRP A 57 22.94 -3.59 -13.94
N VAL A 58 23.43 -4.82 -14.16
CA VAL A 58 24.83 -5.19 -13.93
C VAL A 58 25.53 -5.78 -15.17
N SER A 59 24.93 -5.66 -16.36
CA SER A 59 25.54 -6.04 -17.64
C SER A 59 26.04 -7.49 -17.71
N GLY A 60 25.37 -8.41 -17.03
CA GLY A 60 25.73 -9.84 -17.00
C GLY A 60 26.84 -10.23 -16.02
N ASP A 61 27.27 -9.34 -15.13
CA ASP A 61 28.13 -9.71 -14.00
C ASP A 61 27.33 -10.46 -12.93
N GLU A 62 27.48 -11.78 -12.87
CA GLU A 62 26.75 -12.67 -11.96
C GLU A 62 27.02 -12.33 -10.48
N THR A 63 28.27 -12.01 -10.11
CA THR A 63 28.60 -11.66 -8.72
C THR A 63 27.98 -10.34 -8.31
N ALA A 64 27.95 -9.36 -9.21
CA ALA A 64 27.25 -8.10 -8.97
C ALA A 64 25.73 -8.31 -8.89
N ALA A 65 25.16 -9.20 -9.70
CA ALA A 65 23.74 -9.54 -9.67
C ALA A 65 23.34 -10.14 -8.31
N GLU A 66 24.08 -11.13 -7.82
CA GLU A 66 23.85 -11.76 -6.51
C GLU A 66 23.87 -10.72 -5.37
N LYS A 67 24.87 -9.84 -5.36
CA LYS A 67 24.98 -8.76 -4.37
C LYS A 67 23.83 -7.76 -4.46
N LEU A 68 23.34 -7.46 -5.66
CA LEU A 68 22.19 -6.58 -5.84
C LEU A 68 20.92 -7.21 -5.28
N VAL A 69 20.70 -8.51 -5.51
CA VAL A 69 19.57 -9.26 -4.94
C VAL A 69 19.66 -9.25 -3.41
N GLU A 70 20.81 -9.61 -2.83
CA GLU A 70 20.99 -9.64 -1.38
C GLU A 70 20.77 -8.25 -0.75
N GLY A 71 21.33 -7.21 -1.36
CA GLY A 71 21.22 -5.83 -0.89
C GLY A 71 19.78 -5.31 -0.94
N THR A 72 19.07 -5.56 -2.04
CA THR A 72 17.66 -5.16 -2.18
C THR A 72 16.74 -5.93 -1.24
N ASP A 73 16.95 -7.23 -1.07
CA ASP A 73 16.18 -8.06 -0.12
C ASP A 73 16.40 -7.61 1.32
N THR A 74 17.64 -7.31 1.70
CA THR A 74 17.99 -6.80 3.03
C THR A 74 17.39 -5.41 3.27
N HIS A 75 17.52 -4.52 2.29
CA HIS A 75 16.98 -3.16 2.38
C HIS A 75 15.45 -3.17 2.50
N ARG A 76 14.77 -3.99 1.69
CA ARG A 76 13.31 -4.15 1.72
C ARG A 76 12.79 -4.56 3.09
N LYS A 77 13.46 -5.51 3.75
CA LYS A 77 13.12 -5.91 5.14
C LYS A 77 13.25 -4.74 6.12
N THR A 78 14.28 -3.90 5.98
CA THR A 78 14.42 -2.68 6.79
C THR A 78 13.29 -1.68 6.54
N LEU A 79 12.91 -1.48 5.27
CA LEU A 79 11.80 -0.60 4.91
C LEU A 79 10.45 -1.10 5.45
N TYR A 80 10.20 -2.42 5.42
CA TYR A 80 8.98 -2.99 6.01
C TYR A 80 8.93 -2.83 7.52
N ARG A 81 10.04 -3.04 8.24
CA ARG A 81 10.08 -2.78 9.69
C ARG A 81 9.87 -1.30 10.02
N TYR A 82 10.35 -0.39 9.18
CA TYR A 82 10.03 1.03 9.32
C TYR A 82 8.53 1.29 9.04
N LEU A 83 7.95 0.64 8.04
CA LEU A 83 6.54 0.79 7.71
C LEU A 83 5.63 0.26 8.82
N GLU A 84 5.97 -0.88 9.42
CA GLU A 84 5.29 -1.50 10.56
C GLU A 84 5.08 -0.53 11.72
N GLN A 85 6.08 0.31 12.02
CA GLN A 85 6.00 1.34 13.09
C GLN A 85 4.92 2.40 12.84
N HIS A 86 4.34 2.44 11.64
CA HIS A 86 3.35 3.42 11.22
C HIS A 86 2.06 2.79 10.71
N ALA A 87 1.89 1.47 10.92
CA ALA A 87 0.66 0.77 10.59
C ALA A 87 -0.37 0.97 11.72
N GLY A 88 -1.58 1.35 11.36
CA GLY A 88 -2.73 1.34 12.27
C GLY A 88 -3.34 -0.06 12.44
N ALA A 89 -4.50 -0.11 13.08
CA ALA A 89 -5.35 -1.30 13.12
C ALA A 89 -6.84 -0.91 13.22
N PRO A 90 -7.78 -1.67 12.62
CA PRO A 90 -7.55 -2.89 11.84
C PRO A 90 -7.05 -2.66 10.40
N TRP A 91 -7.07 -1.41 9.92
CA TRP A 91 -6.55 -1.01 8.61
C TRP A 91 -5.30 -0.14 8.78
N PHE A 92 -4.61 0.13 7.67
CA PHE A 92 -3.39 0.93 7.69
C PHE A 92 -3.61 2.33 8.30
N LEU A 93 -4.79 2.93 8.08
CA LEU A 93 -5.22 4.21 8.63
C LEU A 93 -6.25 4.00 9.76
N ASP A 94 -5.93 3.10 10.69
CA ASP A 94 -6.77 2.73 11.82
C ASP A 94 -8.14 2.19 11.38
N GLU A 95 -9.21 2.95 11.62
CA GLU A 95 -10.59 2.53 11.31
C GLU A 95 -10.93 2.64 9.80
N MET A 96 -10.10 3.32 9.01
CA MET A 96 -10.40 3.59 7.60
C MET A 96 -9.69 2.62 6.65
N PHE A 97 -10.46 1.74 6.01
CA PHE A 97 -10.02 0.98 4.85
C PHE A 97 -9.79 1.91 3.65
N SER A 98 -8.69 1.73 2.94
CA SER A 98 -8.36 2.51 1.74
C SER A 98 -7.52 1.71 0.74
N SER A 99 -7.17 2.31 -0.40
CA SER A 99 -6.38 1.65 -1.43
C SER A 99 -4.99 1.21 -0.97
N ILE A 100 -4.47 1.79 0.11
CA ILE A 100 -3.16 1.39 0.64
C ILE A 100 -3.17 -0.02 1.21
N ASP A 101 -4.29 -0.46 1.79
CA ASP A 101 -4.46 -1.80 2.36
C ASP A 101 -4.39 -2.88 1.26
N LEU A 102 -4.99 -2.59 0.10
CA LEU A 102 -4.93 -3.45 -1.09
C LEU A 102 -3.55 -3.42 -1.76
N TYR A 103 -2.93 -2.24 -1.85
CA TYR A 103 -1.60 -2.14 -2.42
C TYR A 103 -0.57 -2.90 -1.57
N PHE A 104 -0.68 -2.77 -0.25
CA PHE A 104 0.15 -3.51 0.67
C PHE A 104 -0.13 -5.03 0.61
N LEU A 105 -1.40 -5.46 0.55
CA LEU A 105 -1.75 -6.88 0.40
C LEU A 105 -0.96 -7.56 -0.72
N VAL A 106 -0.90 -6.94 -1.90
CA VAL A 106 -0.17 -7.52 -3.04
C VAL A 106 1.32 -7.67 -2.72
N MET A 107 1.95 -6.66 -2.13
CA MET A 107 3.37 -6.71 -1.80
C MET A 107 3.70 -7.65 -0.63
N ARG A 108 2.76 -7.88 0.30
CA ARG A 108 2.90 -8.86 1.39
C ARG A 108 3.13 -10.27 0.85
N ASP A 109 2.44 -10.61 -0.24
CA ASP A 109 2.49 -11.94 -0.85
C ASP A 109 3.71 -12.18 -1.73
N TRP A 110 4.48 -11.14 -2.01
CA TRP A 110 5.80 -11.26 -2.62
C TRP A 110 6.86 -11.55 -1.57
N ARG A 111 8.13 -11.65 -1.98
CA ARG A 111 9.24 -11.70 -1.03
C ARG A 111 9.09 -10.52 -0.04
N PRO A 112 9.40 -10.69 1.26
CA PRO A 112 10.04 -11.84 1.88
C PRO A 112 9.06 -12.98 2.24
N GLY A 113 7.78 -12.82 1.94
CA GLY A 113 6.73 -13.81 2.15
C GLY A 113 6.02 -13.67 3.49
N VAL A 114 4.82 -14.25 3.55
CA VAL A 114 3.89 -14.18 4.69
C VAL A 114 4.55 -14.62 6.00
N GLU A 115 5.31 -15.73 6.00
CA GLU A 115 5.97 -16.23 7.21
C GLU A 115 6.94 -15.21 7.84
N TRP A 116 7.63 -14.41 7.01
CA TRP A 116 8.49 -13.36 7.50
C TRP A 116 7.69 -12.20 8.11
N PHE A 117 6.59 -11.80 7.46
CA PHE A 117 5.70 -10.76 7.98
C PHE A 117 5.06 -11.16 9.30
N GLU A 118 4.60 -12.41 9.43
CA GLU A 118 4.05 -12.94 10.68
C GLU A 118 4.99 -12.77 11.87
N LYS A 119 6.29 -12.96 11.64
CA LYS A 119 7.32 -12.86 12.68
C LYS A 119 7.80 -11.43 12.93
N GLU A 120 8.02 -10.67 11.87
CA GLU A 120 8.82 -9.43 11.93
C GLU A 120 7.97 -8.16 11.79
N CYS A 121 6.78 -8.26 11.21
CA CYS A 121 5.86 -7.14 10.96
C CYS A 121 4.39 -7.59 11.14
N PRO A 122 4.00 -7.98 12.37
CA PRO A 122 2.71 -8.61 12.64
C PRO A 122 1.49 -7.71 12.38
N LEU A 123 1.58 -6.38 12.56
CA LEU A 123 0.48 -5.46 12.25
C LEU A 123 0.23 -5.39 10.76
N LEU A 124 1.30 -5.22 9.98
CA LEU A 124 1.24 -5.29 8.52
C LEU A 124 0.67 -6.63 8.07
N ASN A 125 1.14 -7.75 8.64
CA ASN A 125 0.59 -9.07 8.31
C ASN A 125 -0.92 -9.15 8.56
N ALA A 126 -1.39 -8.63 9.71
CA ALA A 126 -2.80 -8.61 10.06
C ALA A 126 -3.64 -7.79 9.08
N ILE A 127 -3.16 -6.60 8.68
CA ILE A 127 -3.81 -5.76 7.65
C ILE A 127 -3.93 -6.54 6.35
N GLY A 128 -2.84 -7.13 5.85
CA GLY A 128 -2.88 -7.90 4.62
C GLY A 128 -3.83 -9.10 4.72
N ARG A 129 -3.86 -9.82 5.87
CA ARG A 129 -4.76 -10.95 6.05
C ARG A 129 -6.21 -10.52 5.98
N ARG A 130 -6.54 -9.44 6.69
CA ARG A 130 -7.88 -8.85 6.69
C ARG A 130 -8.29 -8.38 5.29
N SER A 131 -7.38 -7.76 4.53
CA SER A 131 -7.62 -7.36 3.15
C SER A 131 -7.88 -8.56 2.23
N ALA A 132 -7.18 -9.68 2.45
CA ALA A 132 -7.39 -10.90 1.67
C ALA A 132 -8.73 -11.59 1.95
N GLU A 133 -9.29 -11.40 3.16
CA GLU A 133 -10.60 -11.93 3.60
C GLU A 133 -11.79 -11.09 3.08
N LEU A 134 -11.54 -9.97 2.36
CA LEU A 134 -12.61 -9.22 1.72
C LEU A 134 -13.21 -10.02 0.56
N SER A 135 -14.53 -10.12 0.50
CA SER A 135 -15.23 -10.95 -0.47
C SER A 135 -14.86 -10.64 -1.92
N GLU A 136 -14.71 -9.35 -2.24
CA GLU A 136 -14.33 -8.87 -3.57
C GLU A 136 -12.90 -9.27 -3.93
N VAL A 137 -12.00 -9.29 -2.95
CA VAL A 137 -10.61 -9.72 -3.12
C VAL A 137 -10.56 -11.24 -3.32
N GLU A 138 -11.28 -12.02 -2.51
CA GLU A 138 -11.38 -13.47 -2.67
C GLU A 138 -11.91 -13.87 -4.05
N GLU A 139 -12.97 -13.19 -4.53
CA GLU A 139 -13.55 -13.44 -5.85
C GLU A 139 -12.58 -13.13 -7.00
N ILE A 140 -11.77 -12.09 -6.86
CA ILE A 140 -10.71 -11.78 -7.83
C ILE A 140 -9.58 -12.83 -7.75
N ALA A 141 -9.15 -13.19 -6.55
CA ALA A 141 -8.07 -14.16 -6.34
C ALA A 141 -8.40 -15.53 -6.94
N LYS A 142 -9.67 -15.97 -6.91
CA LYS A 142 -10.14 -17.21 -7.57
C LYS A 142 -9.94 -17.21 -9.08
N LYS A 143 -9.90 -16.05 -9.73
CA LYS A 143 -9.71 -15.91 -11.19
C LYS A 143 -8.25 -15.91 -11.61
N LEU A 144 -7.32 -15.75 -10.67
CA LEU A 144 -5.87 -15.70 -10.92
C LEU A 144 -5.19 -17.07 -10.76
N ARG A 145 -5.94 -18.07 -10.30
CA ARG A 145 -5.50 -19.47 -10.15
C ARG A 145 -6.00 -20.31 -11.31
#